data_AF-A0A8T3N3L8-F1
#
_entry.id   AF-A0A8T3N3L8-F1
#
_cell.length_a   1.000
_cell.length_b   1.000
_cell.length_c   1.000
_cell.angle_alpha   90.00
_cell.angle_beta   90.00
_cell.angle_gamma   90.00
#
_symmetry.space_group_name_H-M   'P 1'
#
loop_
_entity.id
_entity.type
_entity.pdbx_description
1 polymer ?
#
loop_
_entity_poly.entity_id
_entity_poly.type
_entity_poly.pdbx_seq_one_letter_code
_entity_poly.pdbx_strand_id
1 'polypeptide(L)'
;MTSQGPAAEAARADVRELIAAKGHVVDNARGAIARLDEAFAAGDLARTPALVQFLADLGPALEQDDGQKLGGKSAEAARFILRAIDRELDRA
;
A
#
# COMPACT_ATOMS: atom_id res chain seq x y z
N MET A 1 13.06 13.29 -0.47
CA MET A 1 13.42 13.25 0.96
C MET A 1 13.37 11.80 1.34
N THR A 2 14.51 11.20 1.70
CA THR A 2 14.58 9.76 1.93
C THR A 2 14.33 9.45 3.40
N SER A 3 13.32 8.66 3.73
CA SER A 3 13.05 8.18 5.09
C SER A 3 14.12 7.17 5.50
N GLN A 4 14.84 7.43 6.58
CA GLN A 4 15.95 6.59 7.03
C GLN A 4 15.80 6.24 8.52
N GLY A 5 16.38 5.10 8.90
CA GLY A 5 16.46 4.64 10.28
C GLY A 5 15.50 3.50 10.63
N PRO A 6 15.61 2.95 11.85
CA PRO A 6 14.95 1.70 12.23
C PRO A 6 13.41 1.75 12.13
N ALA A 7 12.80 2.89 12.42
CA ALA A 7 11.35 3.06 12.34
C ALA A 7 10.85 3.05 10.89
N ALA A 8 11.59 3.69 9.98
CA ALA A 8 11.30 3.64 8.55
C ALA A 8 11.47 2.22 8.00
N GLU A 9 12.52 1.50 8.40
CA GLU A 9 12.75 0.10 8.00
C GLU A 9 11.65 -0.83 8.52
N ALA A 10 11.23 -0.68 9.78
CA ALA A 10 10.12 -1.42 10.35
C ALA A 10 8.82 -1.15 9.60
N ALA A 11 8.50 0.12 9.31
CA ALA A 11 7.32 0.48 8.54
C ALA A 11 7.32 -0.11 7.12
N ARG A 12 8.47 -0.10 6.43
CA ARG A 12 8.61 -0.77 5.12
C ARG A 12 8.40 -2.28 5.24
N ALA A 13 8.97 -2.92 6.27
CA ALA A 13 8.84 -4.36 6.50
C ALA A 13 7.38 -4.75 6.75
N ASP A 14 6.68 -4.05 7.65
CA ASP A 14 5.27 -4.30 7.97
C ASP A 14 4.39 -4.20 6.72
N VAL A 15 4.59 -3.16 5.90
CA VAL A 15 3.86 -2.99 4.64
C VAL A 15 4.20 -4.11 3.65
N ARG A 16 5.46 -4.51 3.55
CA ARG A 16 5.88 -5.61 2.67
C ARG A 16 5.28 -6.95 3.08
N GLU A 17 5.16 -7.22 4.38
CA GLU A 17 4.48 -8.41 4.89
C GLU A 17 3.01 -8.43 4.48
N LEU A 18 2.30 -7.30 4.60
CA LEU A 18 0.90 -7.19 4.17
C LEU A 18 0.75 -7.40 2.66
N ILE A 19 1.66 -6.85 1.84
CA ILE A 19 1.66 -7.03 0.38
C ILE A 19 1.93 -8.49 -0.01
N ALA A 20 2.79 -9.19 0.75
CA ALA A 20 3.15 -10.58 0.50
C ALA A 20 2.18 -11.59 1.14
N ALA A 21 1.30 -11.14 2.04
CA ALA A 21 0.38 -12.00 2.76
C ALA A 21 -0.52 -12.80 1.80
N LYS A 22 -0.77 -14.06 2.15
CA LYS A 22 -1.74 -14.90 1.47
C LYS A 22 -3.14 -14.51 1.91
N GLY A 23 -4.14 -14.63 1.03
CA GLY A 23 -5.54 -14.36 1.35
C GLY A 23 -6.18 -13.34 0.41
N HIS A 24 -7.16 -12.62 0.93
CA HIS A 24 -7.91 -11.61 0.18
C HIS A 24 -7.04 -10.37 -0.05
N VAL A 25 -6.72 -10.11 -1.32
CA VAL A 25 -5.89 -8.96 -1.71
C VAL A 25 -6.46 -7.64 -1.22
N VAL A 26 -7.78 -7.50 -1.20
CA VAL A 26 -8.47 -6.27 -0.77
C VAL A 26 -8.24 -6.02 0.72
N ASP A 27 -8.36 -7.05 1.56
CA ASP A 27 -8.11 -6.92 3.00
C ASP A 27 -6.64 -6.59 3.26
N ASN A 28 -5.73 -7.26 2.56
CA ASN A 28 -4.30 -6.98 2.63
C ASN A 28 -3.97 -5.53 2.19
N ALA A 29 -4.62 -5.05 1.13
CA ALA A 29 -4.46 -3.68 0.65
C ALA A 29 -4.98 -2.65 1.66
N ARG A 30 -6.14 -2.91 2.28
CA ARG A 30 -6.69 -2.07 3.35
C ARG A 30 -5.75 -2.01 4.55
N GLY A 31 -5.19 -3.16 4.95
CA GLY A 31 -4.15 -3.21 5.99
C GLY A 31 -2.91 -2.41 5.62
N ALA A 32 -2.42 -2.54 4.38
CA ALA A 32 -1.25 -1.80 3.90
C ALA A 32 -1.49 -0.27 3.91
N ILE A 33 -2.68 0.18 3.50
CA ILE A 33 -3.07 1.60 3.57
C ILE A 33 -3.05 2.09 5.02
N ALA A 34 -3.70 1.37 5.93
CA ALA A 34 -3.75 1.75 7.35
C ALA A 34 -2.34 1.87 7.96
N ARG A 35 -1.46 0.89 7.68
CA ARG A 35 -0.09 0.91 8.17
C ARG A 35 0.75 2.07 7.61
N LEU A 36 0.53 2.41 6.34
CA LEU A 36 1.16 3.56 5.69
C LEU A 36 0.67 4.88 6.29
N ASP A 37 -0.64 5.03 6.52
CA ASP A 37 -1.19 6.21 7.16
C ASP A 37 -0.62 6.42 8.56
N GLU A 38 -0.49 5.36 9.36
CA GLU A 38 0.17 5.39 10.67
C GLU A 38 1.64 5.84 10.55
N ALA A 39 2.41 5.24 9.63
CA ALA A 39 3.81 5.60 9.41
C ALA A 39 3.98 7.06 8.98
N PHE A 40 3.07 7.56 8.14
CA PHE A 40 3.08 8.96 7.71
C PHE A 40 2.72 9.91 8.86
N ALA A 41 1.76 9.54 9.71
CA ALA A 41 1.35 10.32 10.86
C ALA A 41 2.45 10.38 11.93
N ALA A 42 3.18 9.28 12.13
CA ALA A 42 4.33 9.18 13.02
C ALA A 42 5.58 9.91 12.47
N GLY A 43 5.62 10.20 11.17
CA GLY A 43 6.79 10.77 10.49
C GLY A 43 7.88 9.75 10.16
N ASP A 44 7.60 8.45 10.32
CA ASP A 44 8.51 7.36 10.00
C ASP A 44 8.74 7.25 8.48
N LEU A 45 7.68 7.49 7.71
CA LEU A 45 7.70 7.51 6.25
C LEU A 45 7.33 8.88 5.69
N ALA A 46 7.96 9.26 4.58
CA ALA A 46 7.63 10.48 3.86
C ALA A 46 6.51 10.21 2.85
N ARG A 47 5.47 11.06 2.84
CA ARG A 47 4.48 11.07 1.76
C ARG A 47 5.10 11.67 0.49
N THR A 48 5.59 10.81 -0.40
CA THR A 48 6.05 11.25 -1.73
C THR A 48 4.85 11.48 -2.66
N PRO A 49 4.95 12.35 -3.67
CA PRO A 49 3.90 12.54 -4.66
C PRO A 49 3.49 11.23 -5.37
N ALA A 50 4.45 10.33 -5.61
CA ALA A 50 4.19 9.04 -6.23
C ALA A 50 3.37 8.12 -5.31
N LEU A 51 3.72 8.03 -4.02
CA LEU A 51 2.93 7.26 -3.05
C LEU A 51 1.51 7.79 -2.92
N VAL A 52 1.33 9.11 -2.89
CA VAL A 52 0.00 9.73 -2.86
C VAL A 52 -0.83 9.35 -4.08
N GLN A 53 -0.23 9.36 -5.28
CA GLN A 53 -0.91 8.95 -6.51
C GLN A 53 -1.31 7.47 -6.46
N PHE A 54 -0.40 6.59 -6.05
CA PHE A 54 -0.71 5.15 -5.95
C PHE A 54 -1.83 4.86 -4.94
N LEU A 55 -1.86 5.57 -3.81
CA LEU A 55 -2.93 5.43 -2.82
C LEU A 55 -4.27 5.95 -3.36
N ALA A 56 -4.26 7.04 -4.12
CA ALA A 56 -5.45 7.57 -4.79
C ALA A 56 -6.00 6.60 -5.84
N ASP A 57 -5.13 5.90 -6.58
CA ASP A 57 -5.53 4.88 -7.56
C ASP A 57 -5.99 3.58 -6.88
N LEU A 58 -5.45 3.26 -5.71
CA LEU A 58 -5.80 2.06 -4.95
C LEU A 58 -7.22 2.13 -4.40
N GLY A 59 -7.66 3.29 -3.89
CA GLY A 59 -9.01 3.46 -3.32
C GLY A 59 -10.16 2.96 -4.22
N PRO A 60 -10.31 3.50 -5.45
CA PRO A 60 -11.32 3.05 -6.39
C PRO A 60 -11.21 1.57 -6.76
N ALA A 61 -9.98 1.03 -6.83
CA ALA A 61 -9.78 -0.38 -7.12
C ALA A 61 -10.32 -1.29 -6.00
N LEU A 62 -10.32 -0.82 -4.75
CA LEU A 62 -10.88 -1.54 -3.61
C LEU A 62 -12.41 -1.40 -3.51
N GLU A 63 -12.96 -0.22 -3.85
CA GLU A 63 -14.42 0.01 -3.84
C GLU A 63 -15.17 -0.81 -4.91
N GLN A 64 -14.51 -1.07 -6.05
CA GLN A 64 -15.10 -1.88 -7.12
C GLN A 64 -15.32 -3.36 -6.75
N ASP A 65 -14.57 -3.88 -5.78
CA ASP A 65 -14.71 -5.27 -5.30
C ASP A 65 -15.90 -5.43 -4.34
N ASP A 66 -16.23 -4.38 -3.55
CA ASP A 66 -17.35 -4.40 -2.58
C ASP A 66 -18.75 -4.33 -3.24
N GLY A 67 -18.83 -3.95 -4.52
CA GLY A 67 -20.11 -3.63 -5.19
C GLY A 67 -20.49 -4.49 -6.39
N GLN A 68 -19.56 -5.21 -7.02
CA GLN A 68 -19.85 -6.04 -8.20
C GLN A 68 -19.01 -7.32 -8.20
N LYS A 69 -19.55 -8.39 -8.81
CA LYS A 69 -18.82 -9.64 -9.12
C LYS A 69 -17.68 -9.42 -10.15
N LEU A 70 -16.78 -8.48 -9.89
CA LEU A 70 -15.61 -8.15 -10.71
C LEU A 70 -14.34 -8.82 -10.17
N GLY A 71 -14.48 -9.97 -9.49
CA GLY A 71 -13.47 -10.65 -8.67
C GLY A 71 -12.19 -11.15 -9.37
N GLY A 72 -11.80 -10.57 -10.50
CA GLY A 72 -10.48 -10.73 -11.12
C GLY A 72 -9.77 -9.41 -11.38
N LYS A 73 -10.44 -8.41 -11.97
CA LYS A 73 -9.78 -7.18 -12.44
C LYS A 73 -9.39 -6.23 -11.31
N SER A 74 -10.28 -6.03 -10.34
CA SER A 74 -10.06 -5.13 -9.21
C SER A 74 -8.95 -5.66 -8.27
N ALA A 75 -8.97 -6.97 -8.00
CA ALA A 75 -7.90 -7.62 -7.24
C ALA A 75 -6.55 -7.59 -7.97
N GLU A 76 -6.52 -7.74 -9.29
CA GLU A 76 -5.29 -7.66 -10.08
C GLU A 76 -4.72 -6.23 -10.11
N ALA A 77 -5.59 -5.23 -10.26
CA ALA A 77 -5.20 -3.81 -10.14
C ALA A 77 -4.62 -3.51 -8.76
N ALA A 78 -5.28 -3.95 -7.68
CA ALA A 78 -4.77 -3.78 -6.32
C ALA A 78 -3.38 -4.43 -6.14
N ARG A 79 -3.15 -5.65 -6.66
CA ARG A 79 -1.82 -6.28 -6.64
C ARG A 79 -0.78 -5.44 -7.37
N PHE A 80 -1.11 -4.93 -8.55
CA PHE A 80 -0.17 -4.14 -9.35
C PHE A 80 0.21 -2.84 -8.63
N ILE A 81 -0.76 -2.13 -8.08
CA ILE A 81 -0.56 -0.87 -7.36
C ILE A 81 0.24 -1.12 -6.07
N LEU A 82 -0.08 -2.17 -5.30
CA LEU A 82 0.69 -2.55 -4.11
C LEU A 82 2.17 -2.84 -4.43
N ARG A 83 2.45 -3.49 -5.57
CA ARG A 83 3.83 -3.70 -6.02
C ARG A 83 4.53 -2.40 -6.44
N ALA A 84 3.80 -1.42 -6.96
CA ALA A 84 4.36 -0.10 -7.23
C ALA A 84 4.69 0.65 -5.93
N ILE A 85 3.82 0.55 -4.92
CA ILE A 85 4.05 1.11 -3.58
C ILE A 85 5.31 0.49 -2.94
N ASP A 86 5.45 -0.83 -2.91
CA ASP A 86 6.64 -1.53 -2.37
C ASP A 86 7.95 -1.02 -3.01
N ARG A 87 7.96 -0.89 -4.34
CA ARG A 87 9.13 -0.37 -5.07
C ARG A 87 9.42 1.10 -4.80
N GLU A 88 8.38 1.91 -4.60
CA GLU A 88 8.53 3.33 -4.29
C GLU A 88 9.02 3.52 -2.86
N LEU A 89 8.58 2.69 -1.92
CA LEU A 89 9.08 2.69 -0.53
C LEU A 89 10.57 2.36 -0.44
N ASP A 90 11.11 1.53 -1.33
CA ASP A 90 12.56 1.27 -1.40
C ASP A 90 13.37 2.48 -1.96
N ARG A 91 12.71 3.40 -2.68
CA ARG A 91 13.34 4.57 -3.33
C ARG A 91 13.21 5.85 -2.49
N ALA A 92 12.09 5.96 -1.78
CA ALA A 92 11.78 7.02 -0.83
C ALA A 92 12.46 6.78 0.52
#